data_AF-A0A423WC42-F1
#
_entry.id   AF-A0A423WC42-F1
#
_cell.length_a   1.000
_cell.length_b   1.000
_cell.length_c   1.000
_cell.angle_alpha   90.00
_cell.angle_beta   90.00
_cell.angle_gamma   90.00
#
_symmetry.space_group_name_H-M   'P 1'
#
loop_
_entity.id
_entity.type
_entity.pdbx_description
1 polymer ?
#
loop_
_entity_poly.entity_id
_entity_poly.type
_entity_poly.pdbx_seq_one_letter_code
_entity_poly.pdbx_strand_id
1 'polypeptide(L)'
;MAPIILDPNSDTTVYLIEMDDQERANRIEFRVLAAALGRNSYWNNLLDSTNNANSSVDFRPGDDLDEHAEDTVISATSFEIVLRALHLDYHTNLHISECEADGGESRPATSTLKEKEQEEYEVDNCKSPAELDGATSKSPTLGGATNRKPPAQLESYFPKELFEVSISDVWGVLLLSNFKTCGVEYKAKLDVDRKLLQPWFYKWRETSFPTFRAQHQFESILFPTFAFNDAKGWFHVTEWLCKHTGRGQIEEWSPFRNKAAMDSYRRLHLPKEVIARIRVCRSQLYVRMEEALWHLIRGIWFSDEATCACRVVAAYNYRKALQSAHALERKPVKGRRGEDDTLLHYSDRLDQTKTIEQLISCLDKVAYEEPLNPCIACAGVAVKNRLSEAKTVATEFKGLCLDCMEASLDVDTSPGLKPREQFDSYRNKIAPDPDRGRDWCSHCRVPHGHTTWYFSWVNPIARQTIFPPPRPIRKKGGQRRDLFVLDGLRRSDW
;
A
#
# COMPACT_ATOMS: atom_id res chain seq x y z
N MET A 1 31.46 4.77 21.37
CA MET A 1 30.23 4.15 21.93
C MET A 1 30.63 2.90 22.70
N ALA A 2 29.90 2.53 23.76
CA ALA A 2 30.08 1.24 24.42
C ALA A 2 29.62 0.10 23.48
N PRO A 3 30.20 -1.11 23.56
CA PRO A 3 29.77 -2.23 22.72
C PRO A 3 28.29 -2.55 22.98
N ILE A 4 27.54 -2.77 21.90
CA ILE A 4 26.13 -3.16 21.99
C ILE A 4 26.11 -4.67 22.19
N ILE A 5 25.83 -5.08 23.43
CA ILE A 5 25.75 -6.48 23.82
C ILE A 5 24.32 -6.96 23.52
N LEU A 6 24.14 -7.81 22.51
CA LEU A 6 22.83 -8.40 22.17
C LEU A 6 22.47 -9.58 23.08
N ASP A 7 23.48 -10.34 23.53
CA ASP A 7 23.37 -11.45 24.50
C ASP A 7 24.60 -11.46 25.43
N PRO A 8 24.45 -11.55 26.76
CA PRO A 8 25.57 -11.70 27.70
C PRO A 8 26.42 -12.97 27.47
N ASN A 9 25.88 -13.99 26.80
CA ASN A 9 26.57 -15.24 26.44
C ASN A 9 27.08 -15.24 24.98
N SER A 10 27.09 -14.09 24.32
CA SER A 10 27.64 -13.95 22.96
C SER A 10 29.10 -14.41 22.88
N ASP A 11 29.39 -15.23 21.88
CA ASP A 11 30.70 -15.81 21.59
C ASP A 11 31.33 -15.26 20.30
N THR A 12 30.59 -14.45 19.53
CA THR A 12 31.06 -13.80 18.30
C THR A 12 30.87 -12.30 18.34
N THR A 13 31.81 -11.58 17.73
CA THR A 13 31.76 -10.12 17.59
C THR A 13 31.73 -9.74 16.13
N VAL A 14 30.69 -9.01 15.72
CA VAL A 14 30.56 -8.40 14.40
C VAL A 14 30.91 -6.93 14.52
N TYR A 15 31.74 -6.44 13.61
CA TYR A 15 32.15 -5.04 13.57
C TYR A 15 31.52 -4.36 12.37
N LEU A 16 30.84 -3.23 12.62
CA LEU A 16 30.40 -2.30 11.59
C LEU A 16 31.34 -1.10 11.57
N ILE A 17 31.76 -0.68 10.39
CA ILE A 17 32.56 0.53 10.23
C ILE A 17 31.63 1.61 9.66
N GLU A 18 31.35 2.63 10.46
CA GLU A 18 30.53 3.78 10.07
C GLU A 18 31.44 4.98 9.80
N MET A 19 31.35 5.57 8.61
CA MET A 19 32.09 6.79 8.28
C MET A 19 31.28 8.00 8.74
N ASP A 20 31.88 8.88 9.55
CA ASP A 20 31.24 10.15 9.93
C ASP A 20 31.29 11.21 8.81
N ASP A 21 30.65 12.36 9.04
CA ASP A 21 30.66 13.50 8.11
C ASP A 21 32.07 14.05 7.81
N GLN A 22 33.08 13.65 8.58
CA GLN A 22 34.49 14.01 8.41
C GLN A 22 35.32 12.85 7.83
N GLU A 23 34.66 11.83 7.26
CA GLU A 23 35.27 10.61 6.72
C GLU A 23 36.09 9.82 7.76
N ARG A 24 35.78 9.96 9.05
CA ARG A 24 36.42 9.15 10.10
C ARG A 24 35.67 7.85 10.28
N ALA A 25 36.40 6.75 10.21
CA ALA A 25 35.90 5.42 10.49
C ALA A 25 35.64 5.23 11.99
N ASN A 26 34.37 5.14 12.37
CA ASN A 26 33.90 4.74 13.68
C ASN A 26 33.59 3.24 13.67
N ARG A 27 34.30 2.48 14.51
CA ARG A 27 34.05 1.04 14.68
C ARG A 27 32.95 0.83 15.72
N ILE A 28 31.84 0.26 15.30
CA ILE A 28 30.72 -0.14 16.15
C ILE A 28 30.81 -1.64 16.35
N GLU A 29 30.79 -2.06 17.62
CA GLU A 29 30.87 -3.46 18.02
C GLU A 29 29.48 -4.00 18.34
N PHE A 30 29.08 -5.06 17.63
CA PHE A 30 27.88 -5.85 17.90
C PHE A 30 28.30 -7.23 18.38
N ARG A 31 27.83 -7.65 19.55
CA ARG A 31 28.08 -9.02 20.03
C ARG A 31 26.89 -9.91 19.73
N VAL A 32 27.15 -10.99 19.00
CA VAL A 32 26.15 -11.87 18.38
C VAL A 32 26.51 -13.32 18.74
N LEU A 33 25.51 -14.19 18.91
CA LEU A 33 25.74 -15.62 19.04
C LEU A 33 26.18 -16.19 17.70
N ALA A 34 27.34 -16.85 17.65
CA ALA A 34 27.86 -17.56 16.48
C ALA A 34 26.80 -18.50 15.92
N ALA A 35 26.09 -19.20 16.80
CA ALA A 35 25.06 -20.15 16.43
C ALA A 35 23.83 -19.51 15.77
N ALA A 36 23.50 -18.25 16.10
CA ALA A 36 22.44 -17.52 15.42
C ALA A 36 22.85 -17.13 13.99
N LEU A 37 24.13 -16.77 13.79
CA LEU A 37 24.69 -16.53 12.47
C LEU A 37 24.84 -17.82 11.65
N GLY A 38 25.21 -18.92 12.32
CA GLY A 38 25.49 -20.23 11.72
C GLY A 38 24.30 -20.92 11.05
N ARG A 39 23.10 -20.35 11.12
CA ARG A 39 21.91 -20.83 10.38
C ARG A 39 21.63 -20.05 9.12
N ASN A 40 22.24 -18.88 8.99
CA ASN A 40 22.05 -18.00 7.86
C ASN A 40 23.10 -18.30 6.77
N SER A 41 22.67 -18.48 5.54
CA SER A 41 23.54 -18.95 4.46
C SER A 41 24.68 -17.98 4.15
N TYR A 42 24.42 -16.67 4.24
CA TYR A 42 25.43 -15.64 4.01
C TYR A 42 26.55 -15.73 5.04
N TRP A 43 26.19 -15.77 6.33
CA TRP A 43 27.17 -15.84 7.41
C TRP A 43 27.89 -17.18 7.44
N ASN A 44 27.22 -18.29 7.12
CA ASN A 44 27.88 -19.58 6.98
C ASN A 44 28.95 -19.57 5.90
N ASN A 45 28.63 -19.07 4.71
CA ASN A 45 29.60 -18.98 3.63
C ASN A 45 30.79 -18.08 4.01
N LEU A 46 30.52 -16.98 4.73
CA LEU A 46 31.56 -16.10 5.24
C LEU A 46 32.45 -16.82 6.26
N LEU A 47 31.87 -17.52 7.23
CA LEU A 47 32.60 -18.27 8.26
C LEU A 47 33.38 -19.45 7.66
N ASP A 48 32.82 -20.20 6.72
CA ASP A 48 33.46 -21.33 6.04
C ASP A 48 34.64 -20.86 5.17
N SER A 49 34.51 -19.69 4.53
CA SER A 49 35.62 -19.08 3.80
C SER A 49 36.78 -18.70 4.72
N THR A 50 36.49 -18.28 5.95
CA THR A 50 37.51 -17.96 6.95
C THR A 50 38.12 -19.18 7.61
N ASN A 51 37.35 -20.25 7.86
CA ASN A 51 37.84 -21.48 8.49
C ASN A 51 38.76 -22.31 7.59
N ASN A 52 38.61 -22.21 6.26
CA ASN A 52 39.53 -22.84 5.31
C ASN A 52 40.86 -22.07 5.16
N ALA A 53 40.94 -20.84 5.64
CA ALA A 53 42.17 -20.08 5.76
C ALA A 53 42.71 -20.23 7.20
N ASN A 54 43.76 -21.02 7.39
CA ASN A 54 44.46 -21.21 8.68
C ASN A 54 45.12 -19.93 9.26
N SER A 55 44.70 -18.75 8.82
CA SER A 55 45.07 -17.46 9.36
C SER A 55 43.90 -16.91 10.17
N SER A 56 44.16 -16.56 11.43
CA SER A 56 43.49 -15.42 12.07
C SER A 56 43.36 -14.31 11.04
N VAL A 57 42.17 -14.11 10.47
CA VAL A 57 41.88 -12.96 9.62
C VAL A 57 41.77 -11.78 10.56
N ASP A 58 42.94 -11.34 10.99
CA ASP A 58 43.16 -10.11 11.73
C ASP A 58 42.90 -9.03 10.68
N PHE A 59 41.67 -8.51 10.63
CA PHE A 59 41.32 -7.33 9.85
C PHE A 59 42.12 -6.14 10.41
N ARG A 60 43.41 -6.08 10.09
CA ARG A 60 44.27 -4.96 10.42
C ARG A 60 43.84 -3.80 9.54
N PRO A 61 43.58 -2.61 10.10
CA PRO A 61 43.10 -1.44 9.34
C PRO A 61 44.13 -0.80 8.40
N GLY A 62 45.00 -1.57 7.76
CA GLY A 62 46.06 -1.08 6.88
C GLY A 62 46.06 -1.85 5.57
N ASP A 63 45.77 -1.12 4.50
CA ASP A 63 46.09 -1.41 3.10
C ASP A 63 45.13 -2.26 2.24
N ASP A 64 44.35 -3.21 2.80
CA ASP A 64 43.42 -4.05 1.99
C ASP A 64 41.92 -3.84 2.29
N LEU A 65 41.54 -2.80 3.05
CA LEU A 65 40.14 -2.53 3.41
C LEU A 65 39.23 -2.15 2.21
N ASP A 66 39.82 -1.77 1.08
CA ASP A 66 39.07 -1.34 -0.11
C ASP A 66 38.33 -2.49 -0.82
N GLU A 67 38.72 -3.75 -0.63
CA GLU A 67 38.06 -4.87 -1.35
C GLU A 67 36.75 -5.33 -0.70
N HIS A 68 36.47 -4.96 0.56
CA HIS A 68 35.28 -5.43 1.29
C HIS A 68 34.49 -4.33 2.02
N ALA A 69 34.97 -3.09 2.03
CA ALA A 69 34.19 -1.93 2.47
C ALA A 69 33.13 -1.61 1.41
N GLU A 70 31.97 -2.28 1.48
CA GLU A 70 30.83 -1.85 0.71
C GLU A 70 30.30 -0.56 1.34
N ASP A 71 30.38 0.55 0.59
CA ASP A 71 29.67 1.81 0.84
C ASP A 71 28.16 1.55 0.89
N THR A 72 27.71 1.02 2.02
CA THR A 72 26.32 0.69 2.26
C THR A 72 25.75 1.77 3.16
N VAL A 73 24.71 2.44 2.68
CA VAL A 73 24.02 3.52 3.39
C VAL A 73 23.05 2.94 4.42
N ILE A 74 23.52 1.94 5.17
CA ILE A 74 22.76 1.18 6.15
C ILE A 74 23.20 1.69 7.52
N SER A 75 22.24 2.21 8.29
CA SER A 75 22.52 2.67 9.64
C SER A 75 22.88 1.50 10.56
N ALA A 76 23.71 1.77 11.56
CA ALA A 76 24.00 0.82 12.64
C ALA A 76 22.72 0.27 13.27
N THR A 77 21.71 1.13 13.43
CA THR A 77 20.37 0.78 13.93
C THR A 77 19.68 -0.27 13.05
N SER A 78 19.70 -0.09 11.72
CA SER A 78 19.10 -1.03 10.77
C SER A 78 19.75 -2.41 10.87
N PHE A 79 21.08 -2.43 10.97
CA PHE A 79 21.85 -3.65 11.12
C PHE A 79 21.57 -4.35 12.47
N GLU A 80 21.49 -3.58 13.57
CA GLU A 80 21.16 -4.09 14.89
C GLU A 80 19.78 -4.78 14.93
N ILE A 81 18.77 -4.17 14.31
CA ILE A 81 17.41 -4.74 14.20
C ILE A 81 17.46 -6.13 13.55
N VAL A 82 18.23 -6.28 12.47
CA VAL A 82 18.36 -7.55 11.75
C VAL A 82 19.08 -8.60 12.60
N LEU A 83 20.18 -8.23 13.26
CA LEU A 83 20.89 -9.15 14.16
C LEU A 83 20.02 -9.62 15.33
N ARG A 84 19.23 -8.72 15.92
CA ARG A 84 18.30 -9.07 17.00
C ARG A 84 17.17 -9.98 16.52
N ALA A 85 16.70 -9.81 15.29
CA ALA A 85 15.72 -10.72 14.69
C ALA A 85 16.29 -12.13 14.50
N LEU A 86 17.55 -12.25 14.04
CA LEU A 86 18.24 -13.54 13.93
C LEU A 86 18.45 -14.21 15.29
N HIS A 87 18.80 -13.44 16.33
CA HIS A 87 18.88 -13.94 17.70
C HIS A 87 17.54 -14.49 18.20
N LEU A 88 16.48 -13.70 18.05
CA LEU A 88 15.14 -14.10 18.47
C LEU A 88 14.71 -15.39 17.77
N ASP A 89 14.95 -15.52 16.47
CA ASP A 89 14.67 -16.73 15.71
C ASP A 89 15.45 -17.94 16.24
N TYR A 90 16.75 -17.77 16.47
CA TYR A 90 17.61 -18.83 17.02
C TYR A 90 17.08 -19.35 18.37
N HIS A 91 16.79 -18.46 19.32
CA HIS A 91 16.27 -18.86 20.63
C HIS A 91 14.88 -19.49 20.57
N THR A 92 14.00 -18.98 19.70
CA THR A 92 12.66 -19.54 19.51
C THR A 92 12.76 -20.99 19.01
N ASN A 93 13.66 -21.25 18.06
CA ASN A 93 13.86 -22.57 17.51
C ASN A 93 14.59 -23.54 18.47
N LEU A 94 15.49 -23.05 19.33
CA LEU A 94 16.10 -23.86 20.40
C LEU A 94 15.04 -24.38 21.37
N HIS A 95 14.15 -23.51 21.85
CA HIS A 95 13.10 -23.90 22.79
C HIS A 95 12.13 -24.93 22.20
N ILE A 96 11.82 -24.84 20.90
CA ILE A 96 10.99 -25.83 20.22
C ILE A 96 11.67 -27.20 20.24
N SER A 97 12.97 -27.26 19.92
CA SER A 97 13.75 -28.50 19.92
C SER A 97 13.86 -29.15 21.31
N GLU A 98 14.00 -28.36 22.38
CA GLU A 98 14.06 -28.87 23.76
C GLU A 98 12.70 -29.46 24.20
N CYS A 99 11.61 -28.77 23.85
CA CYS A 99 10.25 -29.24 24.18
C CYS A 99 9.88 -30.53 23.45
N GLU A 100 10.37 -30.73 22.22
CA GLU A 100 10.18 -31.97 21.47
C GLU A 100 11.01 -33.13 22.04
N ALA A 101 12.21 -32.85 22.59
CA ALA A 101 13.05 -33.86 23.21
C ALA A 101 12.47 -34.39 24.54
N ASP A 102 11.87 -33.51 25.35
CA ASP A 102 11.28 -33.90 26.64
C ASP A 102 9.89 -34.57 26.52
N GLY A 103 9.21 -34.42 25.38
CA GLY A 103 7.93 -35.09 25.10
C GLY A 103 8.03 -36.57 24.71
N GLY A 104 9.24 -37.12 24.68
CA GLY A 104 9.59 -38.44 24.14
C GLY A 104 9.44 -39.62 25.09
N GLU A 105 8.37 -39.74 25.89
CA GLU A 105 7.97 -41.01 26.49
C GLU A 105 6.51 -41.37 26.17
N SER A 106 6.38 -42.47 25.41
CA SER A 106 5.16 -43.23 25.04
C SER A 106 4.28 -42.71 23.90
N ARG A 107 4.62 -43.13 22.66
CA ARG A 107 3.61 -43.59 21.68
C ARG A 107 4.19 -44.58 20.66
N PRO A 108 3.41 -45.60 20.23
CA PRO A 108 3.93 -46.75 19.51
C PRO A 108 4.10 -46.46 18.02
N ALA A 109 5.09 -47.14 17.44
CA ALA A 109 5.48 -47.05 16.04
C ALA A 109 4.33 -47.40 15.08
N THR A 110 4.08 -46.56 14.07
CA THR A 110 4.10 -46.95 12.64
C THR A 110 3.81 -45.78 11.70
N SER A 111 4.36 -45.91 10.49
CA SER A 111 3.91 -45.35 9.20
C SER A 111 4.52 -44.02 8.74
N THR A 112 5.56 -44.20 7.91
CA THR A 112 6.15 -43.33 6.89
C THR A 112 5.13 -42.49 6.10
N LEU A 113 5.33 -41.17 5.99
CA LEU A 113 4.66 -40.34 4.97
C LEU A 113 5.53 -39.13 4.59
N LYS A 114 5.49 -38.85 3.29
CA LYS A 114 6.28 -37.88 2.53
C LYS A 114 5.90 -36.43 2.83
N GLU A 115 6.87 -35.55 2.59
CA GLU A 115 6.76 -34.10 2.47
C GLU A 115 5.43 -33.65 1.83
N LYS A 116 4.68 -32.85 2.58
CA LYS A 116 3.63 -31.97 2.07
C LYS A 116 3.73 -30.65 2.81
N GLU A 117 4.19 -29.62 2.09
CA GLU A 117 3.85 -28.24 2.37
C GLU A 117 2.34 -28.06 2.09
N GLN A 118 1.52 -28.07 3.12
CA GLN A 118 0.18 -27.48 3.15
C GLN A 118 -0.41 -27.63 4.56
N GLU A 119 -1.12 -26.59 4.99
CA GLU A 119 -1.99 -26.49 6.18
C GLU A 119 -1.37 -25.96 7.49
N GLU A 120 -1.55 -24.66 7.70
CA GLU A 120 -2.17 -24.14 8.93
C GLU A 120 -2.73 -22.73 8.64
N TYR A 121 -4.02 -22.67 8.29
CA TYR A 121 -4.85 -21.47 8.39
C TYR A 121 -6.08 -21.84 9.19
N GLU A 122 -5.99 -21.78 10.52
CA GLU A 122 -7.18 -21.72 11.36
C GLU A 122 -7.81 -20.34 11.20
N VAL A 123 -8.95 -20.32 10.51
CA VAL A 123 -9.77 -19.13 10.30
C VAL A 123 -10.55 -18.87 11.57
N ASP A 124 -10.18 -17.80 12.26
CA ASP A 124 -10.94 -17.26 13.38
C ASP A 124 -12.26 -16.68 12.83
N ASN A 125 -13.37 -17.35 13.15
CA ASN A 125 -14.70 -17.01 12.67
C ASN A 125 -15.11 -15.62 13.19
N CYS A 126 -15.12 -14.61 12.32
CA CYS A 126 -15.60 -13.26 12.61
C CYS A 126 -17.10 -13.28 12.97
N LYS A 127 -17.43 -13.07 14.25
CA LYS A 127 -18.80 -12.77 14.70
C LYS A 127 -19.15 -11.29 14.45
N SER A 128 -20.42 -11.07 14.10
CA SER A 128 -21.06 -9.79 13.78
C SER A 128 -21.10 -8.78 14.94
N PRO A 129 -21.18 -7.46 14.64
CA PRO A 129 -21.72 -6.47 15.56
C PRO A 129 -23.12 -5.99 15.11
N ALA A 130 -24.17 -6.38 15.83
CA ALA A 130 -25.42 -5.60 15.91
C ALA A 130 -26.28 -6.07 17.10
N GLU A 131 -26.41 -5.17 18.08
CA GLU A 131 -27.62 -4.78 18.84
C GLU A 131 -27.34 -4.57 20.34
N LEU A 132 -27.34 -3.29 20.70
CA LEU A 132 -27.54 -2.80 22.06
C LEU A 132 -29.03 -2.90 22.38
N ASP A 133 -29.40 -3.71 23.37
CA ASP A 133 -30.24 -3.29 24.49
C ASP A 133 -30.44 -4.44 25.52
N GLY A 134 -30.16 -4.14 26.79
CA GLY A 134 -30.86 -4.74 27.95
C GLY A 134 -30.43 -6.10 28.52
N ALA A 135 -29.97 -6.04 29.78
CA ALA A 135 -30.07 -7.08 30.83
C ALA A 135 -28.91 -8.10 31.05
N THR A 136 -28.17 -7.84 32.12
CA THR A 136 -27.73 -8.74 33.22
C THR A 136 -27.29 -10.20 32.94
N SER A 137 -25.99 -10.43 33.19
CA SER A 137 -25.38 -11.61 33.84
C SER A 137 -25.64 -13.03 33.27
N LYS A 138 -24.62 -13.59 32.59
CA LYS A 138 -23.89 -14.83 32.95
C LYS A 138 -22.99 -15.26 31.78
N SER A 139 -21.68 -15.30 32.03
CA SER A 139 -20.67 -15.79 31.09
C SER A 139 -20.72 -17.32 30.97
N PRO A 140 -20.62 -17.90 29.75
CA PRO A 140 -20.22 -19.29 29.59
C PRO A 140 -18.75 -19.38 29.17
N THR A 141 -17.99 -20.11 29.98
CA THR A 141 -16.64 -20.61 29.75
C THR A 141 -16.70 -21.81 28.80
N LEU A 142 -15.99 -21.77 27.67
CA LEU A 142 -15.53 -22.91 26.85
C LEU A 142 -14.60 -22.29 25.79
N GLY A 143 -13.35 -22.68 25.56
CA GLY A 143 -12.70 -23.96 25.76
C GLY A 143 -12.08 -24.35 24.41
N GLY A 144 -10.87 -23.85 24.13
CA GLY A 144 -10.16 -24.04 22.86
C GLY A 144 -8.90 -23.19 22.83
N ALA A 145 -7.88 -23.57 23.60
CA ALA A 145 -6.62 -22.86 23.71
C ALA A 145 -5.62 -23.35 22.66
N THR A 146 -5.45 -22.60 21.58
CA THR A 146 -4.17 -22.52 20.86
C THR A 146 -3.31 -21.50 21.58
N ASN A 147 -2.72 -21.92 22.70
CA ASN A 147 -1.83 -21.11 23.54
C ASN A 147 -0.46 -20.91 22.85
N ARG A 148 -0.43 -20.30 21.65
CA ARG A 148 0.81 -19.66 21.18
C ARG A 148 0.93 -18.39 22.00
N LYS A 149 1.81 -18.42 23.00
CA LYS A 149 2.18 -17.26 23.81
C LYS A 149 3.27 -16.47 23.07
N PRO A 150 2.96 -15.42 22.28
CA PRO A 150 3.94 -14.34 22.17
C PRO A 150 3.27 -12.96 22.18
N PRO A 151 3.63 -12.12 23.16
CA PRO A 151 4.41 -10.92 22.82
C PRO A 151 5.61 -10.66 23.76
N ALA A 152 5.73 -11.37 24.88
CA ALA A 152 6.69 -11.06 25.94
C ALA A 152 8.17 -11.27 25.54
N GLN A 153 8.45 -12.05 24.49
CA GLN A 153 9.82 -12.24 24.01
C GLN A 153 10.29 -11.12 23.08
N LEU A 154 9.42 -10.52 22.25
CA LEU A 154 9.90 -9.49 21.31
C LEU A 154 10.51 -8.28 22.05
N GLU A 155 9.92 -7.88 23.17
CA GLU A 155 10.42 -6.78 24.01
C GLU A 155 11.71 -7.08 24.76
N SER A 156 12.01 -8.36 25.04
CA SER A 156 13.29 -8.72 25.67
C SER A 156 14.45 -8.64 24.68
N TYR A 157 14.20 -8.86 23.40
CA TYR A 157 15.22 -8.80 22.35
C TYR A 157 15.35 -7.42 21.71
N PHE A 158 14.29 -6.62 21.67
CA PHE A 158 14.30 -5.29 21.06
C PHE A 158 14.10 -4.21 22.13
N PRO A 159 15.15 -3.42 22.44
CA PRO A 159 15.02 -2.22 23.26
C PRO A 159 13.94 -1.29 22.72
N LYS A 160 13.34 -0.49 23.60
CA LYS A 160 12.21 0.39 23.24
C LYS A 160 12.58 1.34 22.08
N GLU A 161 13.82 1.80 22.07
CA GLU A 161 14.41 2.70 21.09
C GLU A 161 14.36 2.11 19.67
N LEU A 162 14.45 0.77 19.54
CA LEU A 162 14.36 0.09 18.25
C LEU A 162 12.94 0.04 17.67
N PHE A 163 11.92 0.39 18.45
CA PHE A 163 10.54 0.60 17.97
C PHE A 163 10.21 2.07 17.70
N GLU A 164 11.15 2.98 17.97
CA GLU A 164 11.02 4.43 17.76
C GLU A 164 11.97 4.94 16.66
N VAL A 165 12.47 4.01 15.82
CA VAL A 165 13.42 4.31 14.75
C VAL A 165 12.80 5.09 13.60
N SER A 166 13.65 5.74 12.80
CA SER A 166 13.20 6.54 11.66
C SER A 166 12.70 5.67 10.50
N ILE A 167 11.93 6.25 9.58
CA ILE A 167 11.54 5.56 8.34
C ILE A 167 12.78 5.17 7.52
N SER A 168 13.86 5.96 7.57
CA SER A 168 15.12 5.62 6.90
C SER A 168 15.70 4.29 7.43
N ASP A 169 15.61 4.05 8.73
CA ASP A 169 16.07 2.78 9.33
C ASP A 169 15.22 1.60 8.86
N VAL A 170 13.89 1.78 8.76
CA VAL A 170 13.00 0.75 8.20
C VAL A 170 13.40 0.37 6.77
N TRP A 171 13.74 1.36 5.94
CA TRP A 171 14.24 1.11 4.60
C TRP A 171 15.62 0.45 4.59
N GLY A 172 16.50 0.79 5.53
CA GLY A 172 17.78 0.11 5.72
C GLY A 172 17.60 -1.37 6.05
N VAL A 173 16.63 -1.72 6.90
CA VAL A 173 16.27 -3.12 7.20
C VAL A 173 15.78 -3.87 5.95
N LEU A 174 15.08 -3.19 5.03
CA LEU A 174 14.63 -3.81 3.77
C LEU A 174 15.78 -4.15 2.81
N LEU A 175 16.88 -3.39 2.82
CA LEU A 175 18.08 -3.77 2.05
C LEU A 175 18.71 -5.07 2.55
N LEU A 176 18.48 -5.38 3.81
CA LEU A 176 19.06 -6.53 4.49
C LEU A 176 18.15 -7.75 4.51
N SER A 177 16.90 -7.63 4.02
CA SER A 177 15.91 -8.70 4.09
C SER A 177 15.40 -9.16 2.74
N ASN A 178 15.25 -10.48 2.61
CA ASN A 178 14.57 -11.14 1.51
C ASN A 178 13.06 -10.95 1.64
N PHE A 179 12.39 -10.68 0.53
CA PHE A 179 10.94 -10.66 0.52
C PHE A 179 10.37 -11.10 -0.83
N LYS A 180 9.12 -11.60 -0.78
CA LYS A 180 8.31 -11.90 -1.96
C LYS A 180 6.87 -11.44 -1.75
N THR A 181 6.41 -10.39 -2.43
CA THR A 181 5.02 -9.90 -2.31
C THR A 181 4.46 -9.63 -3.71
N CYS A 182 3.27 -10.13 -3.99
CA CYS A 182 2.55 -9.94 -5.25
C CYS A 182 3.44 -10.21 -6.47
N GLY A 183 4.10 -11.38 -6.47
CA GLY A 183 5.02 -11.79 -7.53
C GLY A 183 6.35 -11.01 -7.62
N VAL A 184 6.58 -10.01 -6.76
CA VAL A 184 7.84 -9.26 -6.69
C VAL A 184 8.75 -9.94 -5.67
N GLU A 185 9.93 -10.37 -6.11
CA GLU A 185 10.94 -11.00 -5.26
C GLU A 185 12.18 -10.12 -5.18
N TYR A 186 12.72 -9.98 -3.97
CA TYR A 186 14.00 -9.35 -3.69
C TYR A 186 14.83 -10.26 -2.81
N LYS A 187 16.08 -10.48 -3.22
CA LYS A 187 17.07 -11.23 -2.47
C LYS A 187 18.13 -10.26 -1.95
N ALA A 188 18.11 -10.07 -0.64
CA ALA A 188 19.10 -9.28 0.08
C ALA A 188 20.40 -10.06 0.23
N LYS A 189 21.49 -9.33 0.48
CA LYS A 189 22.82 -9.92 0.67
C LYS A 189 22.90 -10.76 1.94
N LEU A 190 22.31 -10.29 3.05
CA LEU A 190 22.31 -11.01 4.34
C LEU A 190 21.34 -12.18 4.39
N ASP A 191 20.58 -12.47 3.33
CA ASP A 191 19.69 -13.63 3.23
C ASP A 191 18.70 -13.78 4.41
N VAL A 192 18.22 -12.68 5.00
CA VAL A 192 17.30 -12.72 6.14
C VAL A 192 15.85 -12.71 5.65
N ASP A 193 15.05 -13.74 5.95
CA ASP A 193 13.63 -13.74 5.60
C ASP A 193 12.88 -12.62 6.34
N ARG A 194 12.15 -11.77 5.60
CA ARG A 194 11.28 -10.74 6.16
C ARG A 194 10.33 -11.23 7.26
N LYS A 195 9.94 -12.52 7.27
CA LYS A 195 9.03 -13.09 8.28
C LYS A 195 9.60 -12.96 9.69
N LEU A 196 10.93 -13.03 9.83
CA LEU A 196 11.61 -12.81 11.11
C LEU A 196 11.48 -11.37 11.60
N LEU A 197 11.36 -10.42 10.66
CA LEU A 197 11.28 -8.99 10.92
C LEU A 197 9.84 -8.45 11.00
N GLN A 198 8.84 -9.21 10.52
CA GLN A 198 7.44 -8.82 10.55
C GLN A 198 6.92 -8.45 11.95
N PRO A 199 7.18 -9.22 13.02
CA PRO A 199 6.71 -8.85 14.36
C PRO A 199 7.26 -7.50 14.83
N TRP A 200 8.54 -7.24 14.57
CA TRP A 200 9.16 -5.95 14.85
C TRP A 200 8.51 -4.83 14.03
N PHE A 201 8.36 -5.02 12.72
CA PHE A 201 7.78 -4.02 11.82
C PHE A 201 6.33 -3.69 12.20
N TYR A 202 5.52 -4.68 12.56
CA TYR A 202 4.14 -4.46 12.99
C TYR A 202 4.05 -3.63 14.25
N LYS A 203 4.94 -3.89 15.22
CA LYS A 203 5.01 -3.10 16.45
C LYS A 203 5.51 -1.68 16.20
N TRP A 204 6.58 -1.52 15.41
CA TRP A 204 7.07 -0.21 14.98
C TRP A 204 6.00 0.58 14.23
N ARG A 205 5.20 -0.08 13.38
CA ARG A 205 4.07 0.55 12.68
C ARG A 205 3.04 1.09 13.67
N GLU A 206 2.66 0.29 14.65
CA GLU A 206 1.62 0.66 15.63
C GLU A 206 2.02 1.86 16.48
N THR A 207 3.31 2.02 16.78
CA THR A 207 3.84 3.20 17.45
C THR A 207 3.99 4.40 16.51
N SER A 208 4.42 4.18 15.26
CA SER A 208 4.81 5.25 14.34
C SER A 208 3.63 5.85 13.55
N PHE A 209 2.71 5.03 13.02
CA PHE A 209 1.63 5.49 12.13
C PHE A 209 0.73 6.57 12.76
N PRO A 210 0.35 6.48 14.05
CA PRO A 210 -0.45 7.52 14.69
C PRO A 210 0.21 8.90 14.70
N THR A 211 1.51 9.01 14.42
CA THR A 211 2.24 10.28 14.33
C THR A 211 2.24 10.89 12.92
N PHE A 212 1.89 10.11 11.88
CA PHE A 212 1.97 10.57 10.50
C PHE A 212 0.83 11.54 10.16
N ARG A 213 1.17 12.63 9.48
CA ARG A 213 0.24 13.70 9.10
C ARG A 213 0.41 14.17 7.66
N ALA A 214 1.61 14.00 7.11
CA ALA A 214 1.97 14.54 5.80
C ALA A 214 2.00 13.44 4.73
N GLN A 215 1.64 13.81 3.50
CA GLN A 215 1.60 12.88 2.36
C GLN A 215 2.91 12.12 2.16
N HIS A 216 4.05 12.81 2.23
CA HIS A 216 5.36 12.18 2.02
C HIS A 216 5.68 11.06 3.04
N GLN A 217 5.09 11.08 4.24
CA GLN A 217 5.28 10.02 5.24
C GLN A 217 4.50 8.75 4.87
N PHE A 218 3.31 8.92 4.27
CA PHE A 218 2.54 7.79 3.75
C PHE A 218 3.15 7.27 2.44
N GLU A 219 3.62 8.16 1.57
CA GLU A 219 4.36 7.81 0.35
C GLU A 219 5.67 7.08 0.65
N SER A 220 6.30 7.36 1.80
CA SER A 220 7.54 6.71 2.21
C SER A 220 7.37 5.35 2.85
N ILE A 221 6.18 5.05 3.36
CA ILE A 221 5.89 3.74 3.96
C ILE A 221 5.11 2.80 3.04
N LEU A 222 4.73 3.27 1.86
CA LEU A 222 4.13 2.46 0.80
C LEU A 222 4.96 1.21 0.49
N PHE A 223 6.22 1.39 0.10
CA PHE A 223 7.07 0.25 -0.23
C PHE A 223 7.34 -0.66 0.97
N PRO A 224 7.69 -0.16 2.17
CA PRO A 224 7.85 -1.01 3.34
C PRO A 224 6.62 -1.85 3.72
N THR A 225 5.42 -1.27 3.73
CA THR A 225 4.20 -2.05 4.02
C THR A 225 3.94 -3.14 2.98
N PHE A 226 4.28 -2.89 1.72
CA PHE A 226 4.23 -3.89 0.66
C PHE A 226 5.30 -4.99 0.83
N ALA A 227 6.56 -4.61 1.03
CA ALA A 227 7.69 -5.53 1.14
C ALA A 227 7.55 -6.46 2.36
N PHE A 228 7.17 -5.92 3.51
CA PHE A 228 6.87 -6.70 4.72
C PHE A 228 5.55 -7.47 4.65
N ASN A 229 4.80 -7.40 3.53
CA ASN A 229 3.51 -8.04 3.37
C ASN A 229 2.54 -7.69 4.52
N ASP A 230 2.55 -6.43 4.94
CA ASP A 230 1.69 -5.91 6.00
C ASP A 230 0.34 -5.49 5.44
N ALA A 231 -0.62 -6.41 5.42
CA ALA A 231 -1.95 -6.14 4.89
C ALA A 231 -2.64 -4.97 5.60
N LYS A 232 -2.52 -4.85 6.94
CA LYS A 232 -3.16 -3.78 7.72
C LYS A 232 -2.52 -2.42 7.42
N GLY A 233 -1.18 -2.37 7.44
CA GLY A 233 -0.44 -1.17 7.11
C GLY A 233 -0.69 -0.69 5.68
N TRP A 234 -0.60 -1.60 4.70
CA TRP A 234 -0.84 -1.30 3.29
C TRP A 234 -2.24 -0.75 3.03
N PHE A 235 -3.24 -1.42 3.60
CA PHE A 235 -4.64 -1.03 3.50
C PHE A 235 -4.85 0.39 4.02
N HIS A 236 -4.34 0.68 5.23
CA HIS A 236 -4.44 2.01 5.83
C HIS A 236 -3.72 3.10 5.01
N VAL A 237 -2.49 2.83 4.57
CA VAL A 237 -1.66 3.81 3.84
C VAL A 237 -2.31 4.16 2.50
N THR A 238 -2.78 3.16 1.77
CA THR A 238 -3.44 3.37 0.48
C THR A 238 -4.82 4.03 0.62
N GLU A 239 -5.56 3.76 1.70
CA GLU A 239 -6.77 4.50 2.06
C GLU A 239 -6.46 5.98 2.27
N TRP A 240 -5.46 6.26 3.12
CA TRP A 240 -5.08 7.62 3.48
C TRP A 240 -4.68 8.40 2.23
N LEU A 241 -3.80 7.86 1.39
CA LEU A 241 -3.33 8.53 0.16
C LEU A 241 -4.48 8.81 -0.82
N CYS A 242 -5.42 7.88 -0.98
CA CYS A 242 -6.55 8.12 -1.88
C CYS A 242 -7.52 9.18 -1.34
N LYS A 243 -7.67 9.30 -0.01
CA LYS A 243 -8.63 10.21 0.63
C LYS A 243 -8.08 11.60 0.93
N HIS A 244 -6.79 11.69 1.23
CA HIS A 244 -6.14 12.89 1.75
C HIS A 244 -5.19 13.55 0.74
N THR A 245 -4.95 12.94 -0.42
CA THR A 245 -4.18 13.58 -1.49
C THR A 245 -5.11 14.17 -2.54
N GLY A 246 -5.06 15.51 -2.69
CA GLY A 246 -5.78 16.24 -3.74
C GLY A 246 -5.09 16.15 -5.11
N ARG A 247 -5.13 17.25 -5.87
CA ARG A 247 -4.48 17.33 -7.19
C ARG A 247 -2.96 17.23 -7.03
N GLY A 248 -2.39 16.17 -7.59
CA GLY A 248 -0.97 15.86 -7.51
C GLY A 248 -0.71 14.42 -7.90
N GLN A 249 0.54 14.05 -8.13
CA GLN A 249 0.90 12.64 -8.26
C GLN A 249 1.01 12.04 -6.85
N ILE A 250 0.44 10.84 -6.68
CA ILE A 250 0.83 9.97 -5.56
C ILE A 250 2.10 9.28 -6.03
N GLU A 251 3.20 9.54 -5.37
CA GLU A 251 4.50 8.98 -5.71
C GLU A 251 4.99 8.07 -4.60
N GLU A 252 5.91 7.18 -4.95
CA GLU A 252 6.69 6.50 -3.93
C GLU A 252 7.81 7.44 -3.51
N TRP A 253 8.04 7.57 -2.21
CA TRP A 253 9.12 8.40 -1.70
C TRP A 253 10.16 7.54 -0.98
N SER A 254 11.41 7.57 -1.42
CA SER A 254 12.51 6.97 -0.67
C SER A 254 13.21 8.04 0.20
N PRO A 255 13.56 7.73 1.46
CA PRO A 255 14.36 8.64 2.30
C PRO A 255 15.76 8.90 1.76
N PHE A 256 16.25 8.06 0.85
CA PHE A 256 17.61 8.10 0.37
C PHE A 256 17.72 8.82 -0.98
N ARG A 257 18.00 10.12 -0.93
CA ARG A 257 18.13 10.98 -2.13
C ARG A 257 19.56 11.25 -2.57
N ASN A 258 20.56 10.89 -1.76
CA ASN A 258 21.95 11.03 -2.19
C ASN A 258 22.26 10.00 -3.29
N LYS A 259 23.19 10.32 -4.19
CA LYS A 259 23.43 9.52 -5.41
C LYS A 259 23.94 8.11 -5.10
N ALA A 260 24.78 7.96 -4.09
CA ALA A 260 25.35 6.68 -3.67
C ALA A 260 24.27 5.74 -3.09
N ALA A 261 23.45 6.25 -2.15
CA ALA A 261 22.34 5.50 -1.60
C ALA A 261 21.34 5.13 -2.70
N MET A 262 21.01 6.07 -3.60
CA MET A 262 20.07 5.79 -4.68
C MET A 262 20.44 4.54 -5.47
N ASP A 263 21.71 4.24 -5.70
CA ASP A 263 22.09 3.06 -6.48
C ASP A 263 21.75 1.74 -5.74
N SER A 264 21.91 1.71 -4.41
CA SER A 264 21.49 0.59 -3.56
C SER A 264 19.96 0.49 -3.43
N TYR A 265 19.27 1.63 -3.31
CA TYR A 265 17.82 1.69 -3.14
C TYR A 265 17.02 1.63 -4.45
N ARG A 266 17.66 1.78 -5.62
CA ARG A 266 17.02 1.70 -6.96
C ARG A 266 16.26 0.41 -7.23
N ARG A 267 16.56 -0.64 -6.48
CA ARG A 267 15.90 -1.95 -6.59
C ARG A 267 14.74 -2.10 -5.60
N LEU A 268 14.67 -1.24 -4.60
CA LEU A 268 13.65 -1.20 -3.57
C LEU A 268 12.55 -0.21 -3.97
N HIS A 269 11.78 -0.57 -4.99
CA HIS A 269 10.64 0.22 -5.45
C HIS A 269 9.41 -0.63 -5.66
N LEU A 270 8.25 -0.02 -5.49
CA LEU A 270 6.99 -0.61 -5.87
C LEU A 270 6.97 -0.83 -7.38
N PRO A 271 6.34 -1.92 -7.85
CA PRO A 271 6.02 -2.05 -9.26
C PRO A 271 5.23 -0.83 -9.75
N LYS A 272 5.55 -0.35 -10.95
CA LYS A 272 4.90 0.83 -11.56
C LYS A 272 3.39 0.66 -11.61
N GLU A 273 2.95 -0.56 -11.81
CA GLU A 273 1.55 -0.94 -11.90
C GLU A 273 0.86 -0.78 -10.55
N VAL A 274 1.52 -1.12 -9.44
CA VAL A 274 0.97 -0.93 -8.09
C VAL A 274 0.75 0.56 -7.79
N ILE A 275 1.74 1.41 -8.05
CA ILE A 275 1.58 2.87 -7.89
C ILE A 275 0.50 3.42 -8.83
N ALA A 276 0.46 2.96 -10.08
CA ALA A 276 -0.57 3.36 -11.03
C ALA A 276 -1.97 2.98 -10.53
N ARG A 277 -2.11 1.82 -9.87
CA ARG A 277 -3.39 1.39 -9.27
C ARG A 277 -3.83 2.35 -8.18
N ILE A 278 -2.98 2.75 -7.25
CA ILE A 278 -3.34 3.72 -6.20
C ILE A 278 -3.87 5.02 -6.84
N ARG A 279 -3.19 5.53 -7.88
CA ARG A 279 -3.63 6.73 -8.62
C ARG A 279 -4.98 6.54 -9.30
N VAL A 280 -5.21 5.39 -9.94
CA VAL A 280 -6.48 5.04 -10.58
C VAL A 280 -7.60 4.96 -9.54
N CYS A 281 -7.36 4.33 -8.39
CA CYS A 281 -8.34 4.21 -7.31
C CYS A 281 -8.80 5.59 -6.85
N ARG A 282 -7.86 6.47 -6.52
CA ARG A 282 -8.17 7.88 -6.19
C ARG A 282 -9.02 8.53 -7.29
N SER A 283 -8.60 8.44 -8.54
CA SER A 283 -9.37 9.05 -9.65
C SER A 283 -10.79 8.48 -9.77
N GLN A 284 -10.96 7.18 -9.52
CA GLN A 284 -12.25 6.51 -9.60
C GLN A 284 -13.16 6.87 -8.43
N LEU A 285 -12.62 7.20 -7.25
CA LEU A 285 -13.42 7.76 -6.15
C LEU A 285 -14.08 9.07 -6.59
N TYR A 286 -13.35 10.00 -7.22
CA TYR A 286 -13.96 11.22 -7.77
C TYR A 286 -15.05 10.91 -8.79
N VAL A 287 -14.79 9.98 -9.72
CA VAL A 287 -15.78 9.61 -10.74
C VAL A 287 -17.05 9.05 -10.11
N ARG A 288 -16.93 8.15 -9.13
CA ARG A 288 -18.07 7.54 -8.44
C ARG A 288 -18.85 8.55 -7.59
N MET A 289 -18.15 9.45 -6.90
CA MET A 289 -18.79 10.56 -6.19
C MET A 289 -19.54 11.47 -7.16
N GLU A 290 -18.92 11.84 -8.29
CA GLU A 290 -19.57 12.63 -9.35
C GLU A 290 -20.81 11.91 -9.90
N GLU A 291 -20.72 10.61 -10.20
CA GLU A 291 -21.85 9.81 -10.70
C GLU A 291 -23.02 9.84 -9.72
N ALA A 292 -22.77 9.64 -8.43
CA ALA A 292 -23.79 9.70 -7.39
C ALA A 292 -24.44 11.10 -7.30
N LEU A 293 -23.62 12.17 -7.34
CA LEU A 293 -24.12 13.55 -7.26
C LEU A 293 -24.97 13.95 -8.47
N TRP A 294 -24.56 13.55 -9.67
CA TRP A 294 -25.22 13.92 -10.91
C TRP A 294 -26.35 12.97 -11.30
N HIS A 295 -26.53 11.85 -10.60
CA HIS A 295 -27.66 10.93 -10.82
C HIS A 295 -29.01 11.64 -10.68
N LEU A 296 -29.15 12.61 -9.77
CA LEU A 296 -30.39 13.41 -9.65
C LEU A 296 -30.73 14.13 -10.95
N ILE A 297 -29.74 14.79 -11.53
CA ILE A 297 -29.96 15.56 -12.75
C ILE A 297 -30.17 14.61 -13.93
N ARG A 298 -29.25 13.66 -14.14
CA ARG A 298 -29.23 12.83 -15.35
C ARG A 298 -30.26 11.69 -15.33
N GLY A 299 -30.49 11.08 -14.16
CA GLY A 299 -31.31 9.90 -14.00
C GLY A 299 -32.72 10.17 -13.45
N ILE A 300 -32.97 11.33 -12.84
CA ILE A 300 -34.26 11.62 -12.18
C ILE A 300 -34.93 12.86 -12.76
N TRP A 301 -34.28 14.02 -12.75
CA TRP A 301 -34.91 15.27 -13.16
C TRP A 301 -34.99 15.42 -14.67
N PHE A 302 -33.98 14.97 -15.42
CA PHE A 302 -33.95 15.00 -16.88
C PHE A 302 -34.06 13.60 -17.51
N SER A 303 -34.64 12.64 -16.80
CA SER A 303 -35.07 11.38 -17.44
C SER A 303 -36.29 11.62 -18.34
N ASP A 304 -36.51 10.70 -19.27
CA ASP A 304 -37.66 10.73 -20.18
C ASP A 304 -39.00 10.61 -19.44
N GLU A 305 -38.98 10.02 -18.24
CA GLU A 305 -40.16 9.81 -17.38
C GLU A 305 -40.52 11.05 -16.55
N ALA A 306 -39.59 11.99 -16.38
CA ALA A 306 -39.83 13.17 -15.58
C ALA A 306 -40.72 14.18 -16.33
N THR A 307 -41.86 14.53 -15.75
CA THR A 307 -42.83 15.46 -16.36
C THR A 307 -43.12 16.70 -15.50
N CYS A 308 -42.65 16.74 -14.26
CA CYS A 308 -42.93 17.87 -13.36
C CYS A 308 -42.25 19.16 -13.82
N ALA A 309 -42.93 20.31 -13.65
CA ALA A 309 -42.36 21.62 -14.00
C ALA A 309 -41.23 22.04 -13.03
N CYS A 310 -41.28 21.60 -11.77
CA CYS A 310 -40.32 21.98 -10.74
C CYS A 310 -38.89 21.44 -10.97
N ARG A 311 -38.70 20.44 -11.85
CA ARG A 311 -37.39 19.81 -12.12
C ARG A 311 -36.30 20.78 -12.57
N VAL A 312 -36.65 21.79 -13.37
CA VAL A 312 -35.69 22.74 -13.94
C VAL A 312 -35.16 23.65 -12.83
N VAL A 313 -36.08 24.15 -12.00
CA VAL A 313 -35.75 24.98 -10.83
C VAL A 313 -34.96 24.16 -9.81
N ALA A 314 -35.38 22.90 -9.56
CA ALA A 314 -34.66 21.99 -8.68
C ALA A 314 -33.21 21.75 -9.14
N ALA A 315 -33.01 21.46 -10.43
CA ALA A 315 -31.68 21.26 -11.01
C ALA A 315 -30.81 22.51 -10.90
N TYR A 316 -31.38 23.68 -11.17
CA TYR A 316 -30.70 24.97 -11.05
C TYR A 316 -30.29 25.23 -9.60
N ASN A 317 -31.23 25.14 -8.64
CA ASN A 317 -30.98 25.38 -7.22
C ASN A 317 -29.95 24.38 -6.66
N TYR A 318 -29.98 23.12 -7.10
CA TYR A 318 -29.00 22.12 -6.69
C TYR A 318 -27.60 22.42 -7.21
N ARG A 319 -27.46 22.75 -8.50
CA ARG A 319 -26.17 23.17 -9.07
C ARG A 319 -25.64 24.42 -8.37
N LYS A 320 -26.49 25.43 -8.15
CA LYS A 320 -26.15 26.65 -7.40
C LYS A 320 -25.66 26.32 -5.99
N ALA A 321 -26.33 25.41 -5.28
CA ALA A 321 -25.93 24.99 -3.94
C ALA A 321 -24.56 24.28 -3.93
N LEU A 322 -24.28 23.39 -4.90
CA LEU A 322 -22.97 22.75 -5.06
C LEU A 322 -21.85 23.77 -5.36
N GLN A 323 -22.14 24.80 -6.15
CA GLN A 323 -21.21 25.90 -6.45
C GLN A 323 -20.90 26.73 -5.21
N SER A 324 -21.94 27.13 -4.46
CA SER A 324 -21.80 27.88 -3.20
C SER A 324 -21.04 27.09 -2.14
N ALA A 325 -21.20 25.77 -2.12
CA ALA A 325 -20.46 24.87 -1.25
C ALA A 325 -19.00 24.64 -1.68
N HIS A 326 -18.57 25.20 -2.81
CA HIS A 326 -17.24 25.01 -3.40
C HIS A 326 -16.90 23.56 -3.76
N ALA A 327 -17.90 22.72 -4.04
CA ALA A 327 -17.69 21.34 -4.43
C ALA A 327 -17.26 21.19 -5.90
N LEU A 328 -17.60 22.16 -6.76
CA LEU A 328 -17.35 22.09 -8.21
C LEU A 328 -16.06 22.80 -8.62
N GLU A 329 -15.37 22.24 -9.61
CA GLU A 329 -14.13 22.77 -10.17
C GLU A 329 -14.34 24.15 -10.82
N ARG A 330 -13.56 25.14 -10.39
CA ARG A 330 -13.51 26.48 -10.98
C ARG A 330 -12.39 26.54 -12.03
N LYS A 331 -12.74 26.88 -13.26
CA LYS A 331 -11.77 27.07 -14.36
C LYS A 331 -11.69 28.53 -14.75
N PRO A 332 -10.48 29.08 -14.96
CA PRO A 332 -10.35 30.36 -15.62
C PRO A 332 -10.87 30.22 -17.05
N VAL A 333 -11.82 31.08 -17.43
CA VAL A 333 -12.16 31.26 -18.83
C VAL A 333 -10.95 31.93 -19.46
N LYS A 334 -10.27 31.24 -20.37
CA LYS A 334 -9.23 31.89 -21.18
C LYS A 334 -9.90 32.95 -22.04
N GLY A 335 -9.91 34.19 -21.55
CA GLY A 335 -10.23 35.35 -22.37
C GLY A 335 -9.31 35.38 -23.60
N ARG A 336 -9.84 35.75 -24.75
CA ARG A 336 -9.00 36.12 -25.89
C ARG A 336 -8.21 37.37 -25.46
N ARG A 337 -6.90 37.22 -25.25
CA ARG A 337 -5.87 38.27 -25.12
C ARG A 337 -6.29 39.57 -24.41
N GLY A 338 -5.80 39.76 -23.19
CA GLY A 338 -5.40 41.10 -22.72
C GLY A 338 -6.27 41.82 -21.71
N GLU A 339 -7.32 41.21 -21.16
CA GLU A 339 -8.03 41.76 -20.00
C GLU A 339 -7.80 40.89 -18.77
N ASP A 340 -7.31 41.51 -17.70
CA ASP A 340 -6.95 40.94 -16.38
C ASP A 340 -8.17 40.43 -15.58
N ASP A 341 -9.36 40.41 -16.18
CA ASP A 341 -10.58 39.97 -15.53
C ASP A 341 -10.81 38.48 -15.83
N THR A 342 -10.14 37.62 -15.06
CA THR A 342 -10.33 36.16 -15.14
C THR A 342 -11.74 35.77 -14.70
N LEU A 343 -12.70 35.86 -15.62
CA LEU A 343 -14.02 35.25 -15.46
C LEU A 343 -13.83 33.76 -15.12
N LEU A 344 -14.28 33.35 -13.94
CA LEU A 344 -14.24 31.96 -13.49
C LEU A 344 -15.53 31.25 -13.92
N HIS A 345 -15.41 30.14 -14.63
CA HIS A 345 -16.54 29.26 -14.96
C HIS A 345 -16.47 27.97 -14.14
N TYR A 346 -17.60 27.55 -13.57
CA TYR A 346 -17.71 26.26 -12.90
C TYR A 346 -17.99 25.16 -13.90
N SER A 347 -17.13 24.14 -13.91
CA SER A 347 -17.43 22.91 -14.64
C SER A 347 -18.35 21.99 -13.82
N ASP A 348 -19.01 21.04 -14.49
CA ASP A 348 -19.83 20.00 -13.83
C ASP A 348 -18.97 18.84 -13.27
N ARG A 349 -17.73 19.14 -12.92
CA ARG A 349 -16.78 18.20 -12.32
C ARG A 349 -16.55 18.62 -10.88
N LEU A 350 -16.33 17.63 -10.01
CA LEU A 350 -15.86 17.89 -8.66
C LEU A 350 -14.49 18.55 -8.71
N ASP A 351 -14.24 19.43 -7.76
CA ASP A 351 -12.96 20.11 -7.65
C ASP A 351 -11.85 19.14 -7.23
N GLN A 352 -11.13 18.61 -8.22
CA GLN A 352 -10.03 17.67 -7.99
C GLN A 352 -8.83 18.30 -7.27
N THR A 353 -8.80 19.62 -7.07
CA THR A 353 -7.80 20.27 -6.19
C THR A 353 -8.04 19.94 -4.72
N LYS A 354 -9.27 19.59 -4.35
CA LYS A 354 -9.65 19.18 -3.00
C LYS A 354 -9.44 17.69 -2.82
N THR A 355 -9.07 17.30 -1.60
CA THR A 355 -9.06 15.90 -1.17
C THR A 355 -10.49 15.35 -1.12
N ILE A 356 -10.66 14.02 -1.06
CA ILE A 356 -11.98 13.41 -0.90
C ILE A 356 -12.64 13.88 0.40
N GLU A 357 -11.89 13.99 1.49
CA GLU A 357 -12.41 14.48 2.77
C GLU A 357 -12.84 15.95 2.74
N GLN A 358 -12.06 16.79 2.05
CA GLN A 358 -12.42 18.19 1.83
C GLN A 358 -13.69 18.29 0.98
N LEU A 359 -13.85 17.43 -0.02
CA LEU A 359 -15.08 17.36 -0.80
C LEU A 359 -16.27 16.93 0.05
N ILE A 360 -16.13 15.92 0.92
CA ILE A 360 -17.19 15.53 1.87
C ILE A 360 -17.59 16.74 2.73
N SER A 361 -16.60 17.47 3.28
CA SER A 361 -16.84 18.68 4.07
C SER A 361 -17.52 19.79 3.27
N CYS A 362 -17.27 19.89 1.96
CA CYS A 362 -18.02 20.77 1.06
C CYS A 362 -19.46 20.28 0.89
N LEU A 363 -19.68 18.99 0.67
CA LEU A 363 -21.01 18.40 0.49
C LEU A 363 -21.91 18.60 1.72
N ASP A 364 -21.34 18.62 2.93
CA ASP A 364 -22.08 18.92 4.16
C ASP A 364 -22.58 20.37 4.25
N LYS A 365 -21.99 21.29 3.46
CA LYS A 365 -22.37 22.71 3.39
C LYS A 365 -23.38 23.00 2.27
N VAL A 366 -23.85 21.99 1.54
CA VAL A 366 -24.80 22.17 0.44
C VAL A 366 -26.15 22.60 0.98
N ALA A 367 -26.44 23.89 0.88
CA ALA A 367 -27.71 24.50 1.23
C ALA A 367 -28.64 24.50 0.01
N TYR A 368 -29.39 23.41 -0.18
CA TYR A 368 -30.35 23.28 -1.26
C TYR A 368 -31.65 24.06 -0.96
N GLU A 369 -32.00 24.99 -1.85
CA GLU A 369 -33.28 25.71 -1.82
C GLU A 369 -34.32 24.91 -2.63
N GLU A 370 -35.33 24.36 -1.95
CA GLU A 370 -36.40 23.62 -2.63
C GLU A 370 -37.24 24.54 -3.54
N PRO A 371 -37.71 24.05 -4.70
CA PRO A 371 -38.64 24.82 -5.53
C PRO A 371 -40.00 24.96 -4.84
N LEU A 372 -40.80 25.95 -5.24
CA LEU A 372 -42.18 26.10 -4.77
C LEU A 372 -43.02 24.88 -5.17
N ASN A 373 -43.69 24.26 -4.20
CA ASN A 373 -44.48 23.04 -4.36
C ASN A 373 -43.68 21.89 -5.03
N PRO A 374 -42.61 21.39 -4.38
CA PRO A 374 -41.77 20.34 -4.96
C PRO A 374 -42.53 19.03 -5.05
N CYS A 375 -42.36 18.29 -6.16
CA CYS A 375 -42.71 16.87 -6.14
C CYS A 375 -41.71 16.07 -5.30
N ILE A 376 -42.04 14.82 -4.95
CA ILE A 376 -41.19 13.95 -4.11
C ILE A 376 -39.75 13.85 -4.66
N ALA A 377 -39.59 13.76 -5.98
CA ALA A 377 -38.29 13.66 -6.63
C ALA A 377 -37.46 14.97 -6.58
N CYS A 378 -38.11 16.13 -6.44
CA CYS A 378 -37.47 17.45 -6.38
C CYS A 378 -37.41 18.02 -4.96
N ALA A 379 -37.96 17.33 -3.98
CA ALA A 379 -37.88 17.72 -2.58
C ALA A 379 -36.45 17.52 -2.04
N GLY A 380 -36.10 18.28 -1.02
CA GLY A 380 -34.76 18.27 -0.42
C GLY A 380 -34.40 16.94 0.23
N VAL A 381 -35.37 16.10 0.58
CA VAL A 381 -35.11 14.71 1.03
C VAL A 381 -34.40 13.89 -0.05
N ALA A 382 -34.80 14.02 -1.32
CA ALA A 382 -34.14 13.31 -2.42
C ALA A 382 -32.70 13.81 -2.62
N VAL A 383 -32.48 15.12 -2.45
CA VAL A 383 -31.16 15.74 -2.49
C VAL A 383 -30.27 15.24 -1.35
N LYS A 384 -30.77 15.24 -0.11
CA LYS A 384 -30.05 14.76 1.06
C LYS A 384 -29.62 13.29 0.92
N ASN A 385 -30.51 12.43 0.43
CA ASN A 385 -30.20 11.01 0.22
C ASN A 385 -29.04 10.84 -0.76
N ARG A 386 -28.99 11.64 -1.83
CA ARG A 386 -27.96 11.56 -2.88
C ARG A 386 -26.64 12.17 -2.45
N LEU A 387 -26.68 13.26 -1.69
CA LEU A 387 -25.49 13.76 -1.01
C LEU A 387 -24.94 12.72 -0.03
N SER A 388 -25.81 12.01 0.69
CA SER A 388 -25.39 10.91 1.57
C SER A 388 -24.75 9.76 0.78
N GLU A 389 -25.36 9.32 -0.31
CA GLU A 389 -24.81 8.27 -1.18
C GLU A 389 -23.44 8.64 -1.74
N ALA A 390 -23.27 9.88 -2.23
CA ALA A 390 -21.98 10.38 -2.71
C ALA A 390 -20.92 10.37 -1.60
N LYS A 391 -21.29 10.67 -0.35
CA LYS A 391 -20.39 10.57 0.81
C LYS A 391 -20.07 9.11 1.15
N THR A 392 -21.04 8.20 1.01
CA THR A 392 -20.85 6.76 1.28
C THR A 392 -19.82 6.12 0.34
N VAL A 393 -19.70 6.57 -0.91
CA VAL A 393 -18.65 6.12 -1.84
C VAL A 393 -17.25 6.24 -1.20
N ALA A 394 -17.00 7.32 -0.47
CA ALA A 394 -15.73 7.52 0.21
C ALA A 394 -15.58 6.66 1.46
N THR A 395 -16.67 6.31 2.15
CA THR A 395 -16.60 5.47 3.36
C THR A 395 -16.46 3.99 3.04
N GLU A 396 -16.97 3.53 1.89
CA GLU A 396 -16.86 2.14 1.42
C GLU A 396 -15.45 1.76 0.95
N PHE A 397 -14.71 2.71 0.36
CA PHE A 397 -13.31 2.47 0.03
C PHE A 397 -12.47 2.55 1.30
N LYS A 398 -11.78 1.46 1.61
CA LYS A 398 -10.95 1.32 2.80
C LYS A 398 -9.46 1.14 2.50
N GLY A 399 -9.05 1.38 1.26
CA GLY A 399 -7.69 1.10 0.79
C GLY A 399 -7.65 -0.07 -0.18
N LEU A 400 -6.45 -0.40 -0.65
CA LEU A 400 -6.16 -1.58 -1.46
C LEU A 400 -5.86 -2.78 -0.55
N CYS A 401 -6.23 -3.97 -0.99
CA CYS A 401 -6.02 -5.22 -0.27
C CYS A 401 -4.89 -6.02 -0.91
N LEU A 402 -3.81 -6.29 -0.16
CA LEU A 402 -2.69 -7.10 -0.65
C LEU A 402 -3.11 -8.51 -1.05
N ASP A 403 -4.01 -9.15 -0.29
CA ASP A 403 -4.45 -10.52 -0.58
C ASP A 403 -5.25 -10.59 -1.88
N CYS A 404 -6.11 -9.60 -2.15
CA CYS A 404 -6.80 -9.48 -3.43
C CYS A 404 -5.83 -9.18 -4.59
N MET A 405 -4.78 -8.40 -4.34
CA MET A 405 -3.76 -8.13 -5.36
C MET A 405 -2.95 -9.40 -5.67
N GLU A 406 -2.53 -10.15 -4.65
CA GLU A 406 -1.83 -11.43 -4.79
C GLU A 406 -2.67 -12.43 -5.59
N ALA A 407 -3.91 -12.64 -5.18
CA ALA A 407 -4.80 -13.58 -5.84
C ALA A 407 -5.19 -13.16 -7.26
N SER A 408 -5.02 -11.88 -7.63
CA SER A 408 -5.21 -11.43 -9.02
C SER A 408 -4.10 -11.90 -9.98
N LEU A 409 -2.95 -12.33 -9.44
CA LEU A 409 -1.81 -12.85 -10.19
C LEU A 409 -1.96 -14.34 -10.49
N ASP A 410 -2.51 -15.09 -9.53
CA ASP A 410 -2.62 -16.55 -9.55
C ASP A 410 -4.05 -17.01 -9.87
N VAL A 411 -4.47 -16.72 -11.12
CA VAL A 411 -5.81 -17.05 -11.62
C VAL A 411 -6.07 -18.57 -11.68
N ASP A 412 -5.00 -19.38 -11.78
CA ASP A 412 -5.09 -20.83 -11.91
C ASP A 412 -4.88 -21.60 -10.59
N THR A 413 -4.32 -20.97 -9.55
CA THR A 413 -3.86 -21.64 -8.32
C THR A 413 -4.52 -21.13 -7.03
N SER A 414 -5.26 -20.03 -7.05
CA SER A 414 -5.92 -19.48 -5.84
C SER A 414 -7.29 -20.14 -5.60
N PRO A 415 -7.44 -21.10 -4.67
CA PRO A 415 -8.74 -21.70 -4.39
C PRO A 415 -9.72 -20.63 -3.87
N GLY A 416 -10.89 -20.53 -4.50
CA GLY A 416 -11.99 -19.66 -4.07
C GLY A 416 -12.11 -18.32 -4.81
N LEU A 417 -11.15 -17.94 -5.65
CA LEU A 417 -11.18 -16.65 -6.36
C LEU A 417 -11.31 -16.84 -7.88
N LYS A 418 -12.44 -16.40 -8.44
CA LYS A 418 -12.77 -16.62 -9.86
C LYS A 418 -11.98 -15.68 -10.78
N PRO A 419 -11.61 -16.11 -12.01
CA PRO A 419 -10.98 -15.26 -13.02
C PRO A 419 -11.80 -14.02 -13.38
N ARG A 420 -11.12 -12.93 -13.82
CA ARG A 420 -11.74 -11.68 -14.28
C ARG A 420 -12.84 -11.88 -15.34
N GLU A 421 -12.68 -12.88 -16.20
CA GLU A 421 -13.60 -13.19 -17.31
C GLU A 421 -14.89 -13.89 -16.86
N GLN A 422 -14.94 -14.45 -15.64
CA GLN A 422 -16.16 -15.00 -15.05
C GLN A 422 -16.99 -13.95 -14.28
N PHE A 423 -16.64 -12.66 -14.37
CA PHE A 423 -17.37 -11.56 -13.71
C PHE A 423 -18.41 -10.89 -14.62
N ASP A 424 -19.25 -11.67 -15.31
CA ASP A 424 -20.55 -11.19 -15.82
C ASP A 424 -21.38 -10.53 -14.71
N SER A 425 -21.02 -10.79 -13.45
CA SER A 425 -21.67 -10.29 -12.26
C SER A 425 -21.30 -8.87 -11.82
N TYR A 426 -20.29 -8.19 -12.39
CA TYR A 426 -20.00 -6.80 -11.99
C TYR A 426 -21.20 -5.87 -12.25
N ARG A 427 -21.96 -6.16 -13.31
CA ARG A 427 -23.14 -5.40 -13.69
C ARG A 427 -24.42 -5.89 -13.02
N ASN A 428 -24.47 -7.17 -12.66
CA ASN A 428 -25.68 -7.84 -12.16
C ASN A 428 -25.72 -8.06 -10.62
N LYS A 429 -24.62 -7.79 -9.89
CA LYS A 429 -24.52 -7.94 -8.41
C LYS A 429 -24.62 -6.62 -7.63
N ILE A 430 -25.01 -5.52 -8.26
CA ILE A 430 -25.40 -4.26 -7.56
C ILE A 430 -26.82 -4.40 -6.97
N ALA A 431 -27.36 -5.61 -6.87
CA ALA A 431 -28.55 -5.86 -6.06
C ALA A 431 -28.10 -5.94 -4.58
N PRO A 432 -28.67 -5.13 -3.68
CA PRO A 432 -28.33 -5.15 -2.27
C PRO A 432 -28.93 -6.41 -1.64
N ASP A 433 -28.25 -7.54 -1.79
CA ASP A 433 -28.52 -8.73 -0.99
C ASP A 433 -27.64 -8.64 0.28
N PRO A 434 -28.23 -8.34 1.46
CA PRO A 434 -27.50 -8.18 2.71
C PRO A 434 -26.75 -9.47 3.14
N ASP A 435 -27.11 -10.64 2.59
CA ASP A 435 -26.43 -11.89 2.90
C ASP A 435 -25.23 -12.18 2.00
N ARG A 436 -25.13 -11.57 0.81
CA ARG A 436 -24.04 -11.81 -0.17
C ARG A 436 -22.88 -10.82 -0.12
N GLY A 437 -22.93 -9.82 0.78
CA GLY A 437 -21.86 -8.84 0.96
C GLY A 437 -20.56 -9.41 1.58
N ARG A 438 -20.57 -10.67 2.03
CA ARG A 438 -19.51 -11.30 2.82
C ARG A 438 -18.45 -12.07 2.01
N ASP A 439 -18.72 -12.36 0.73
CA ASP A 439 -17.83 -13.25 -0.04
C ASP A 439 -16.61 -12.54 -0.65
N TRP A 440 -16.55 -11.20 -0.62
CA TRP A 440 -15.48 -10.46 -1.30
C TRP A 440 -14.14 -10.49 -0.55
N CYS A 441 -14.16 -10.74 0.75
CA CYS A 441 -12.98 -10.72 1.61
C CYS A 441 -12.86 -11.97 2.51
N SER A 442 -13.56 -13.05 2.18
CA SER A 442 -13.59 -14.29 3.00
C SER A 442 -12.22 -14.91 3.21
N HIS A 443 -11.28 -14.66 2.31
CA HIS A 443 -9.90 -15.15 2.36
C HIS A 443 -8.86 -14.03 2.59
N CYS A 444 -9.31 -12.83 2.96
CA CYS A 444 -8.42 -11.69 3.16
C CYS A 444 -8.12 -11.47 4.65
N ARG A 445 -6.89 -11.10 4.97
CA ARG A 445 -6.42 -10.76 6.33
C ARG A 445 -7.05 -9.48 6.88
N VAL A 446 -7.59 -8.64 6.00
CA VAL A 446 -8.31 -7.40 6.36
C VAL A 446 -9.71 -7.47 5.75
N PRO A 447 -10.78 -7.35 6.57
CA PRO A 447 -12.14 -7.33 6.06
C PRO A 447 -12.39 -6.06 5.25
N HIS A 448 -13.00 -6.21 4.07
CA HIS A 448 -13.26 -5.08 3.19
C HIS A 448 -14.45 -5.32 2.26
N GLY A 449 -15.05 -4.22 1.79
CA GLY A 449 -16.18 -4.28 0.88
C GLY A 449 -15.81 -4.50 -0.59
N HIS A 450 -16.85 -4.55 -1.42
CA HIS A 450 -16.75 -4.69 -2.88
C HIS A 450 -15.87 -3.63 -3.53
N THR A 451 -15.93 -2.38 -3.06
CA THR A 451 -15.15 -1.26 -3.64
C THR A 451 -13.65 -1.49 -3.51
N THR A 452 -13.16 -1.87 -2.32
CA THR A 452 -11.76 -2.24 -2.11
C THR A 452 -11.37 -3.46 -2.93
N TRP A 453 -12.21 -4.52 -2.91
CA TRP A 453 -11.97 -5.73 -3.69
C TRP A 453 -11.77 -5.39 -5.18
N TYR A 454 -12.72 -4.65 -5.77
CA TYR A 454 -12.69 -4.26 -7.19
C TYR A 454 -11.40 -3.53 -7.55
N PHE A 455 -11.02 -2.54 -6.75
CA PHE A 455 -9.82 -1.75 -7.01
C PHE A 455 -8.52 -2.53 -6.84
N SER A 456 -8.52 -3.55 -5.98
CA SER A 456 -7.37 -4.42 -5.72
C SER A 456 -7.23 -5.52 -6.77
N TRP A 457 -8.34 -5.98 -7.36
CA TRP A 457 -8.41 -7.13 -8.25
C TRP A 457 -8.05 -6.83 -9.72
N VAL A 458 -8.17 -5.59 -10.18
CA VAL A 458 -7.94 -5.29 -11.60
C VAL A 458 -6.45 -5.46 -11.89
N ASN A 459 -6.11 -6.64 -12.41
CA ASN A 459 -4.77 -7.12 -12.72
C ASN A 459 -3.89 -6.02 -13.36
N PRO A 460 -2.63 -5.84 -12.93
CA PRO A 460 -1.62 -4.96 -13.55
C PRO A 460 -1.28 -5.37 -15.00
N ILE A 461 -2.26 -5.45 -15.90
CA ILE A 461 -2.02 -5.68 -17.32
C ILE A 461 -1.33 -4.43 -17.88
N ALA A 462 -0.17 -4.67 -18.51
CA ALA A 462 0.55 -3.70 -19.31
C ALA A 462 -0.43 -2.94 -20.22
N ARG A 463 -0.59 -1.63 -19.94
CA ARG A 463 -1.44 -0.69 -20.68
C ARG A 463 -2.94 -1.00 -20.57
N GLN A 464 -3.58 -0.31 -19.63
CA GLN A 464 -5.00 0.01 -19.74
C GLN A 464 -5.28 0.67 -21.10
N THR A 465 -5.77 -0.12 -22.05
CA THR A 465 -6.48 0.33 -23.26
C THR A 465 -7.90 0.82 -22.95
N ILE A 466 -8.26 0.95 -21.67
CA ILE A 466 -9.58 1.42 -21.19
C ILE A 466 -9.81 2.90 -21.53
N PHE A 467 -8.75 3.64 -21.84
CA PHE A 467 -8.84 4.92 -22.52
C PHE A 467 -8.08 4.84 -23.84
N PRO A 468 -8.74 4.81 -25.02
CA PRO A 468 -8.02 5.08 -26.25
C PRO A 468 -7.36 6.47 -26.10
N PRO A 469 -6.10 6.65 -26.53
CA PRO A 469 -5.54 8.00 -26.61
C PRO A 469 -6.54 8.90 -27.35
N PRO A 470 -6.66 10.20 -26.99
CA PRO A 470 -7.54 11.11 -27.70
C PRO A 470 -7.26 10.92 -29.18
N ARG A 471 -8.28 10.49 -29.94
CA ARG A 471 -8.13 10.24 -31.37
C ARG A 471 -7.44 11.48 -31.93
N PRO A 472 -6.30 11.36 -32.62
CA PRO A 472 -5.65 12.52 -33.21
C PRO A 472 -6.74 13.24 -33.99
N ILE A 473 -7.00 14.50 -33.60
CA ILE A 473 -7.98 15.34 -34.27
C ILE A 473 -7.62 15.24 -35.74
N ARG A 474 -8.47 14.57 -36.52
CA ARG A 474 -8.32 14.46 -37.97
C ARG A 474 -8.23 15.90 -38.44
N LYS A 475 -7.02 16.37 -38.74
CA LYS A 475 -6.83 17.64 -39.43
C LYS A 475 -7.66 17.50 -40.70
N LYS A 476 -8.80 18.20 -40.76
CA LYS A 476 -9.59 18.32 -41.99
C LYS A 476 -8.59 18.70 -43.07
N GLY A 477 -8.56 17.90 -44.14
CA GLY A 477 -7.53 17.92 -45.15
C GLY A 477 -7.22 19.35 -45.62
N GLY A 478 -6.02 19.80 -45.32
CA GLY A 478 -5.37 20.81 -46.15
C GLY A 478 -4.96 20.10 -47.43
N GLN A 479 -5.56 20.52 -48.55
CA GLN A 479 -5.12 20.16 -49.89
C GLN A 479 -3.60 20.31 -49.97
N ARG A 480 -2.91 19.19 -50.17
CA ARG A 480 -1.55 19.21 -50.70
C ARG A 480 -1.65 19.78 -52.11
N ARG A 481 -1.01 20.92 -52.35
CA ARG A 481 -0.59 21.29 -53.69
C ARG A 481 0.59 20.39 -54.03
N ASP A 482 0.38 19.55 -55.04
CA ASP A 482 1.40 18.72 -55.64
C ASP A 482 2.50 19.60 -56.21
N LEU A 483 3.71 19.46 -55.67
CA LEU A 483 4.93 19.93 -56.31
C LEU A 483 5.37 18.82 -57.26
N PHE A 484 5.09 19.03 -58.55
CA PHE A 484 5.66 18.26 -59.63
C PHE A 484 7.17 18.43 -59.64
N VAL A 485 7.85 17.30 -59.58
CA VAL A 485 9.27 17.15 -59.92
C VAL A 485 9.36 17.23 -61.45
N LEU A 486 10.21 18.13 -61.95
CA LEU A 486 10.78 18.02 -63.28
C LEU A 486 12.30 18.15 -63.17
N ASP A 487 12.95 17.09 -63.61
CA ASP A 487 14.38 16.97 -63.83
C ASP A 487 14.87 17.90 -64.95
N GLY A 488 16.07 18.46 -64.74
CA GLY A 488 17.11 18.60 -65.75
C GLY A 488 16.98 19.73 -66.79
N LEU A 489 17.83 20.75 -66.68
CA LEU A 489 18.85 21.08 -67.71
C LEU A 489 19.65 22.35 -67.36
N ARG A 490 20.98 22.14 -67.30
CA ARG A 490 22.11 23.00 -67.68
C ARG A 490 21.93 24.52 -67.91
N ARG A 491 22.94 25.22 -67.37
CA ARG A 491 23.83 26.25 -67.98
C ARG A 491 23.53 27.74 -67.73
N SER A 492 24.60 28.36 -67.22
CA SER A 492 25.22 29.67 -67.54
C SER A 492 24.54 30.98 -67.13
N ASP A 493 25.32 31.70 -66.32
CA ASP A 493 25.65 33.13 -66.36
C ASP A 493 24.65 34.18 -65.84
N TRP A 494 25.28 35.15 -65.17
CA TRP A 494 24.80 36.37 -64.49
C TRP A 494 24.35 36.25 -63.04
#